data_AF-A0A1F5JWF1-F1
#
_entry.id   AF-A0A1F5JWF1-F1
#
_cell.length_a   1.000
_cell.length_b   1.000
_cell.length_c   1.000
_cell.angle_alpha   90.00
_cell.angle_beta   90.00
_cell.angle_gamma   90.00
#
_symmetry.space_group_name_H-M   'P 1'
#
loop_
_entity.id
_entity.type
_entity.pdbx_description
1 polymer ?
#
loop_
_entity_poly.entity_id
_entity_poly.type
_entity_poly.pdbx_seq_one_letter_code
_entity_poly.pdbx_strand_id
1 'polypeptide(L)' 'MKTYTYRTIIEPDDKGYHGFVPLLKGVHTSGKTIEETKKNLDEAIRCHLEGLLKDKITPPKQGDAIESIQTFTLNA' A
#
# COMPACT_ATOMS: atom_id res chain seq x y z
N MET A 1 20.52 0.11 -9.62
CA MET A 1 19.26 -0.23 -8.92
C MET A 1 18.31 0.95 -9.00
N LYS A 2 17.01 0.72 -9.21
CA LYS A 2 15.98 1.75 -9.02
C LYS A 2 15.38 1.56 -7.64
N THR A 3 15.15 2.67 -6.93
CA THR A 3 14.49 2.69 -5.63
C THR A 3 13.06 3.18 -5.81
N TYR A 4 12.12 2.50 -5.16
CA TYR A 4 10.72 2.92 -5.09
C TYR A 4 10.35 3.14 -3.63
N THR A 5 9.56 4.18 -3.37
CA THR A 5 9.07 4.52 -2.03
C THR A 5 7.57 4.70 -2.13
N TYR A 6 6.85 3.98 -1.29
CA TYR A 6 5.40 3.99 -1.22
C TYR A 6 4.97 4.11 0.24
N ARG A 7 3.90 4.85 0.51
CA ARG A 7 3.26 4.77 1.81
C ARG A 7 2.45 3.49 1.90
N THR A 8 2.60 2.79 3.01
CA THR A 8 1.77 1.65 3.37
C THR A 8 0.87 2.03 4.54
N ILE A 9 -0.35 1.51 4.54
CA ILE A 9 -1.30 1.64 5.65
C ILE A 9 -1.56 0.23 6.16
N ILE A 10 -1.46 0.07 7.49
CA ILE A 10 -1.79 -1.18 8.17
C ILE A 10 -2.83 -0.83 9.24
N GLU A 11 -3.96 -1.51 9.18
CA GLU A 11 -5.10 -1.29 10.08
C GLU A 11 -5.57 -2.61 10.68
N PRO A 12 -6.14 -2.60 11.90
CA PRO A 12 -6.79 -3.78 12.45
C PRO A 12 -7.94 -4.24 11.56
N ASP A 13 -8.07 -5.57 11.43
CA ASP A 13 -9.16 -6.24 10.73
C ASP A 13 -9.67 -7.41 11.59
N ASP A 14 -10.81 -8.02 11.24
CA ASP A 14 -11.57 -8.97 12.08
C ASP A 14 -10.72 -10.02 12.82
N LYS A 15 -9.67 -10.55 12.17
CA LYS A 15 -8.80 -11.61 12.72
C LYS A 15 -7.30 -11.31 12.58
N GLY A 16 -6.93 -10.04 12.46
CA GLY A 16 -5.53 -9.66 12.29
C GLY A 16 -5.40 -8.21 11.83
N TYR A 17 -4.64 -8.03 10.75
CA TYR A 17 -4.37 -6.72 10.17
C TYR A 17 -4.51 -6.78 8.66
N HIS A 18 -5.12 -5.73 8.11
CA HIS A 18 -5.19 -5.47 6.69
C HIS A 18 -4.10 -4.44 6.32
N GLY A 19 -3.36 -4.70 5.27
CA GLY A 19 -2.29 -3.86 4.76
C GLY A 19 -2.55 -3.46 3.32
N PHE A 20 -2.40 -2.18 2.98
CA PHE A 20 -2.56 -1.72 1.60
C PHE A 20 -1.66 -0.54 1.25
N VAL A 21 -1.58 -0.24 -0.05
CA VAL A 21 -0.74 0.84 -0.61
C VAL A 21 -1.63 1.80 -1.40
N PRO A 22 -1.96 2.99 -0.87
CA PRO A 22 -2.90 3.91 -1.51
C PRO A 22 -2.55 4.25 -2.96
N LEU A 23 -1.25 4.39 -3.25
CA LEU A 23 -0.76 4.78 -4.57
C LEU A 23 -0.73 3.60 -5.57
N LEU A 24 -0.69 2.34 -5.09
CA LEU A 24 -0.71 1.15 -5.93
C LEU A 24 -2.10 0.51 -5.83
N LYS A 25 -3.04 1.01 -6.65
CA LYS A 25 -4.43 0.54 -6.66
C LYS A 25 -4.50 -0.97 -6.82
N GLY A 26 -5.21 -1.63 -5.91
CA GLY A 26 -5.37 -3.08 -5.90
C GLY A 26 -4.29 -3.85 -5.13
N VAL A 27 -3.26 -3.19 -4.59
CA VAL A 27 -2.30 -3.82 -3.68
C VAL A 27 -2.87 -3.82 -2.26
N HIS A 28 -3.42 -4.96 -1.88
CA HIS A 28 -3.98 -5.27 -0.57
C HIS A 28 -3.45 -6.61 -0.10
N THR A 29 -3.28 -6.76 1.21
CA THR A 29 -2.88 -8.01 1.85
C THR A 29 -3.37 -8.05 3.28
N SER A 30 -3.20 -9.20 3.94
CA SER A 30 -3.57 -9.39 5.34
C SER A 30 -2.55 -10.26 6.05
N GLY A 31 -2.43 -10.13 7.37
CA GLY A 31 -1.64 -11.00 8.22
C GLY A 31 -2.20 -11.06 9.64
N LYS A 32 -1.86 -12.09 10.40
CA LYS A 32 -2.27 -12.24 11.80
C LYS A 32 -1.55 -11.24 12.71
N THR A 33 -0.35 -10.82 12.32
CA THR A 33 0.44 -9.79 13.03
C THR A 33 0.81 -8.63 12.11
N ILE A 34 1.26 -7.53 12.71
CA ILE A 34 1.78 -6.37 11.98
C ILE A 34 3.01 -6.77 11.15
N GLU A 35 3.89 -7.60 11.70
CA GLU A 35 5.11 -8.08 11.05
C GLU A 35 4.79 -8.96 9.83
N GLU A 36 3.83 -9.88 9.98
CA GLU A 36 3.36 -10.71 8.88
C GLU A 36 2.75 -9.85 7.77
N THR A 37 1.91 -8.89 8.15
CA THR A 37 1.28 -7.96 7.19
C THR A 37 2.31 -7.11 6.46
N LYS A 38 3.35 -6.63 7.15
CA LYS A 38 4.48 -5.90 6.55
C LYS A 38 5.25 -6.76 5.55
N LYS A 39 5.51 -8.03 5.89
CA LYS A 39 6.18 -8.97 4.99
C LYS A 39 5.32 -9.21 3.74
N ASN A 40 4.03 -9.46 3.91
CA ASN A 40 3.13 -9.70 2.79
C ASN A 40 2.98 -8.45 1.91
N LEU A 41 3.04 -7.24 2.51
CA LEU A 41 3.07 -5.98 1.78
C LEU A 41 4.33 -5.86 0.90
N ASP A 42 5.51 -6.20 1.44
CA ASP A 42 6.76 -6.18 0.65
C ASP A 42 6.66 -7.11 -0.57
N GLU A 43 6.16 -8.34 -0.37
CA GLU A 43 5.96 -9.31 -1.45
C GLU A 43 4.94 -8.81 -2.49
N ALA A 44 3.78 -8.30 -2.04
CA ALA A 44 2.73 -7.80 -2.92
C ALA A 44 3.16 -6.57 -3.73
N ILE A 45 3.88 -5.63 -3.11
CA ILE A 45 4.43 -4.44 -3.78
C ILE A 45 5.41 -4.87 -4.87
N ARG A 46 6.35 -5.78 -4.58
CA ARG A 46 7.33 -6.26 -5.56
C ARG A 46 6.64 -6.90 -6.75
N CYS A 47 5.71 -7.82 -6.49
CA CYS A 47 4.96 -8.51 -7.54
C CYS A 47 4.20 -7.51 -8.43
N HIS A 48 3.55 -6.51 -7.85
CA HIS A 48 2.83 -5.49 -8.60
C HIS A 48 3.77 -4.64 -9.47
N LEU A 49 4.90 -4.19 -8.94
CA LEU A 49 5.89 -3.41 -9.70
C LEU A 49 6.48 -4.21 -10.85
N GLU A 50 6.79 -5.49 -10.63
CA GLU A 50 7.27 -6.40 -11.68
C GLU A 50 6.24 -6.56 -12.80
N GLY A 51 4.95 -6.70 -12.46
CA GLY A 51 3.85 -6.72 -13.42
C GLY A 51 3.79 -5.46 -14.28
N LEU A 52 3.76 -4.28 -13.64
CA LEU A 52 3.75 -2.99 -14.35
C LEU A 52 4.95 -2.86 -15.30
N LEU A 53 6.15 -3.23 -14.85
CA LEU A 53 7.37 -3.16 -15.66
C LEU A 53 7.34 -4.13 -16.84
N LYS A 54 6.80 -5.34 -16.66
CA LYS A 54 6.62 -6.33 -17.73
C LYS A 54 5.67 -5.80 -18.82
N ASP A 55 4.62 -5.11 -18.41
CA ASP A 55 3.64 -4.50 -19.31
C ASP A 55 4.10 -3.14 -19.88
N LYS A 56 5.34 -2.72 -19.58
CA LYS A 56 5.92 -1.43 -19.97
C LYS A 56 5.14 -0.22 -19.44
N ILE A 57 4.40 -0.40 -18.35
CA ILE A 57 3.71 0.66 -17.64
C ILE A 57 4.67 1.25 -16.62
N THR A 58 4.74 2.57 -16.56
CA THR A 58 5.58 3.26 -15.56
C THR A 58 4.91 3.15 -14.19
N PRO A 59 5.60 2.61 -13.16
CA PRO A 59 5.04 2.59 -11.81
C PRO A 59 4.73 3.99 -11.30
N PRO A 60 3.60 4.18 -10.60
CA PRO A 60 3.24 5.49 -10.07
C PRO A 60 4.28 5.93 -9.03
N LYS A 61 4.51 7.23 -8.95
CA LYS A 61 5.46 7.89 -8.06
C LYS A 61 4.72 8.81 -7.11
N GLN A 62 5.34 9.13 -5.98
CA GLN A 62 4.70 9.95 -4.95
C GLN A 62 4.31 11.37 -5.42
N GLY A 63 4.87 11.87 -6.53
CA GLY A 63 4.43 13.12 -7.17
C GLY A 63 3.18 12.99 -8.03
N ASP A 64 2.71 11.77 -8.31
CA ASP A 64 1.53 11.52 -9.16
C ASP A 64 0.22 11.63 -8.37
N ALA A 65 0.28 11.72 -7.03
CA ALA A 65 -0.88 11.91 -6.16
C ALA A 65 -0.52 12.70 -4.90
N ILE A 66 -1.46 13.49 -4.40
CA ILE A 66 -1.35 14.16 -3.10
C ILE A 66 -2.05 13.29 -2.06
N GLU A 67 -1.29 12.81 -1.09
CA GLU A 67 -1.86 12.19 0.10
C GLU A 67 -2.12 13.26 1.17
N SER A 68 -3.36 13.37 1.62
CA SER A 68 -3.75 14.29 2.69
C SER A 68 -4.45 13.53 3.81
N ILE A 69 -4.24 13.98 5.05
CA ILE A 69 -5.01 13.55 6.21
C ILE A 69 -5.89 14.74 6.58
N GLN A 70 -7.20 14.50 6.69
CA GLN A 70 -8.17 15.51 7.06
C GLN A 70 -8.90 15.06 8.33
N THR A 71 -9.03 15.97 9.29
CA THR A 71 -9.76 15.74 10.53
C THR A 71 -11.07 16.52 10.47
N PHE A 72 -12.17 15.85 10.79
CA PHE A 72 -13.51 16.45 10.83
C PHE A 72 -14.11 16.27 12.23
N THR A 73 -14.91 17.24 12.66
CA THR A 73 -15.71 17.16 13.88
C THR A 73 -17.18 17.23 13.49
N LEU A 74 -17.96 16.23 13.88
CA LEU A 74 -19.41 16.22 13.69
C LEU A 74 -20.05 16.55 15.04
N ASN A 75 -20.89 17.57 15.05
CA ASN A 75 -21.77 17.81 16.20
C ASN A 75 -23.04 17.01 15.92
N ALA A 76 -23.35 16.08 16.83
CA ALA A 76 -24.61 15.33 16.82
C ALA A 76 -25.79 16.24 17.17
#